data_AF-A0A850QRS8-F1
#
_entry.id   AF-A0A850QRS8-F1
#
_cell.length_a   1.000
_cell.length_b   1.000
_cell.length_c   1.000
_cell.angle_alpha   90.00
_cell.angle_beta   90.00
_cell.angle_gamma   90.00
#
_symmetry.space_group_name_H-M   'P 1'
#
loop_
_entity.id
_entity.type
_entity.pdbx_description
1 polymer ?
#
loop_
_entity_poly.entity_id
_entity_poly.type
_entity_poly.pdbx_seq_one_letter_code
_entity_poly.pdbx_strand_id
1 'polypeptide(L)'
;MLADLRLYQLISPSLPVGSFTYSQGLEWAIECGWISDSQTLKQWLTQQLLDSIATLELPVLYKMIDALTKGKTQQAQEWSQLIVASRETKELRAEER
;
A
#
# COMPACT_ATOMS: atom_id res chain seq x y z
N MET A 1 24.02 -3.79 -9.49
CA MET A 1 24.54 -2.69 -8.67
C MET A 1 23.69 -1.42 -8.78
N LEU A 2 23.55 -0.78 -9.95
CA LEU A 2 22.73 0.46 -10.04
C LEU A 2 21.24 0.21 -9.71
N ALA A 3 20.65 -0.86 -10.25
CA ALA A 3 19.26 -1.23 -9.96
C ALA A 3 19.02 -1.47 -8.47
N ASP A 4 19.94 -2.18 -7.80
CA ASP A 4 19.85 -2.47 -6.36
C ASP A 4 19.92 -1.19 -5.52
N LEU A 5 20.81 -0.26 -5.88
CA LEU A 5 20.90 1.03 -5.21
C LEU A 5 19.63 1.87 -5.41
N ARG A 6 18.99 1.82 -6.59
CA ARG A 6 17.71 2.47 -6.83
C ARG A 6 16.59 1.83 -6.02
N LEU A 7 16.59 0.50 -5.88
CA LEU A 7 15.63 -0.19 -5.03
C LEU A 7 15.80 0.22 -3.56
N TYR A 8 17.03 0.27 -3.05
CA TYR A 8 17.30 0.73 -1.68
C TYR A 8 16.87 2.18 -1.44
N GLN A 9 16.99 3.06 -2.44
CA GLN A 9 16.44 4.41 -2.36
C GLN A 9 14.92 4.40 -2.24
N LEU A 10 14.24 3.53 -2.99
CA LEU A 10 12.77 3.43 -3.00
C LEU A 10 12.17 2.80 -1.74
N ILE A 11 12.84 1.81 -1.14
CA ILE A 11 12.36 1.14 0.08
C ILE A 11 12.81 1.82 1.38
N SER A 12 13.57 2.91 1.27
CA SER A 12 14.08 3.64 2.43
C SER A 12 12.94 4.30 3.22
N PRO A 13 12.85 4.10 4.54
CA PRO A 13 11.91 4.84 5.39
C PRO A 13 12.12 6.36 5.37
N SER A 14 13.30 6.83 4.93
CA SER A 14 13.61 8.25 4.81
C SER A 14 13.15 8.87 3.49
N LEU A 15 12.48 8.12 2.60
CA LEU A 15 11.96 8.64 1.34
C LEU A 15 10.83 9.67 1.62
N PRO A 16 10.93 10.93 1.14
CA PRO A 16 10.01 11.99 1.51
C PRO A 16 8.71 11.95 0.68
N VAL A 17 7.96 10.86 0.78
CA VAL A 17 6.71 10.63 0.04
C VAL A 17 5.45 10.67 0.91
N GLY A 18 5.60 10.88 2.22
CA GLY A 18 4.49 10.90 3.17
C GLY A 18 4.62 9.83 4.26
N SER A 19 3.64 9.78 5.15
CA SER A 19 3.59 8.87 6.31
C SER A 19 3.15 7.45 5.92
N PHE A 20 3.08 6.57 6.92
CA PHE A 20 2.68 5.17 6.80
C PHE A 20 1.17 5.03 6.54
N THR A 21 0.79 4.63 5.32
CA THR A 21 -0.53 4.08 5.00
C THR A 21 -0.88 2.98 5.99
N TYR A 22 -2.16 2.88 6.40
CA TYR A 22 -2.69 1.93 7.41
C TYR A 22 -2.44 2.28 8.89
N SER A 23 -1.70 3.35 9.20
CA SER A 23 -1.46 3.80 10.59
C SER A 23 -2.75 4.06 11.36
N GLN A 24 -3.71 4.76 10.77
CA GLN A 24 -5.01 5.03 11.39
C GLN A 24 -5.79 3.76 11.80
N GLY A 25 -5.68 2.68 11.01
CA GLY A 25 -6.34 1.41 11.32
C GLY A 25 -5.66 0.68 12.48
N LEU A 26 -4.33 0.79 12.55
CA LEU A 26 -3.53 0.24 13.64
C LEU A 26 -3.80 0.97 14.96
N GLU A 27 -3.83 2.30 14.93
CA GLU A 27 -4.14 3.15 16.09
C GLU A 27 -5.51 2.79 16.68
N TRP A 28 -6.53 2.73 15.84
CA TRP A 28 -7.88 2.36 16.26
C TRP A 28 -7.95 0.94 16.85
N ALA A 29 -7.25 -0.04 16.25
CA ALA A 29 -7.22 -1.41 16.76
C ALA A 29 -6.53 -1.52 18.13
N ILE A 30 -5.53 -0.68 18.41
CA ILE A 30 -4.91 -0.56 19.73
C ILE A 30 -5.87 0.10 20.72
N GLU A 31 -6.50 1.21 20.36
CA GLU A 31 -7.47 1.92 21.21
C GLU A 31 -8.67 1.04 21.61
N CYS A 32 -9.14 0.20 20.69
CA CYS A 32 -10.21 -0.78 20.95
C CYS A 32 -9.75 -2.01 21.74
N GLY A 33 -8.46 -2.13 22.05
CA GLY A 33 -7.88 -3.26 22.80
C GLY A 33 -7.76 -4.55 21.98
N TRP A 34 -7.89 -4.50 20.65
CA TRP A 34 -7.72 -5.67 19.78
C TRP A 34 -6.24 -6.06 19.65
N ILE A 35 -5.36 -5.08 19.78
CA ILE A 35 -3.91 -5.25 19.78
C ILE A 35 -3.38 -4.76 21.12
N SER A 36 -2.87 -5.69 21.93
CA SER A 36 -2.33 -5.41 23.26
C SER A 36 -0.92 -5.96 23.46
N ASP A 37 -0.42 -6.76 22.52
CA ASP A 37 0.88 -7.41 22.60
C ASP A 37 1.45 -7.70 21.20
N SER A 38 2.67 -8.24 21.16
CA SER A 38 3.36 -8.56 19.92
C SER A 38 2.69 -9.67 19.11
N GLN A 39 1.96 -10.59 19.76
CA GLN A 39 1.29 -11.70 19.11
C GLN A 39 0.05 -11.22 18.35
N THR A 40 -0.80 -10.43 19.01
CA THR A 40 -1.98 -9.80 18.44
C THR A 40 -1.61 -8.81 17.34
N LEU A 41 -0.54 -8.03 17.53
CA LEU A 41 0.01 -7.16 16.48
C LEU A 41 0.42 -7.95 15.24
N LYS A 42 1.16 -9.05 15.42
CA LYS A 42 1.59 -9.90 14.30
C LYS A 42 0.40 -10.48 13.53
N GLN A 43 -0.64 -10.90 14.24
CA GLN A 43 -1.87 -11.40 13.61
C GLN A 43 -2.55 -10.31 12.78
N TRP A 44 -2.69 -9.10 13.34
CA TRP A 44 -3.28 -7.97 12.63
C TRP A 44 -2.47 -7.59 11.38
N LEU A 45 -1.14 -7.49 11.49
CA LEU A 45 -0.25 -7.21 10.35
C LEU A 45 -0.35 -8.30 9.26
N THR A 46 -0.46 -9.56 9.67
CA THR A 46 -0.62 -10.68 8.72
C THR A 46 -1.95 -10.55 7.97
N GLN A 47 -3.04 -10.17 8.65
CA GLN A 47 -4.33 -9.91 8.01
C GLN A 47 -4.24 -8.74 7.03
N GLN A 48 -3.66 -7.60 7.42
CA GLN A 48 -3.48 -6.48 6.49
C GLN A 48 -2.67 -6.87 5.25
N LEU A 49 -1.60 -7.65 5.45
CA LEU A 49 -0.77 -8.13 4.35
C LEU A 49 -1.55 -9.04 3.39
N LEU A 50 -2.35 -9.98 3.92
CA LEU A 50 -3.04 -10.97 3.10
C LEU A 50 -4.35 -10.45 2.51
N ASP A 51 -5.09 -9.61 3.23
CA ASP A 51 -6.44 -9.20 2.86
C ASP A 51 -6.47 -7.89 2.08
N SER A 52 -5.43 -7.05 2.21
CA SER A 52 -5.31 -5.77 1.47
C SER A 52 -4.14 -5.81 0.48
N ILE A 53 -2.91 -5.97 0.98
CA ILE A 53 -1.72 -5.80 0.15
C ILE A 53 -1.65 -6.88 -0.94
N ALA A 54 -1.88 -8.15 -0.57
CA ALA A 54 -1.78 -9.28 -1.49
C ALA A 54 -2.94 -9.37 -2.50
N THR A 55 -4.12 -8.82 -2.17
CA THR A 55 -5.34 -8.93 -2.97
C THR A 55 -5.58 -7.73 -3.88
N LEU A 56 -5.10 -6.55 -3.49
CA LEU A 56 -5.32 -5.30 -4.21
C LEU A 56 -4.00 -4.64 -4.65
N GLU A 57 -3.14 -4.26 -3.71
CA GLU A 57 -2.00 -3.39 -4.02
C GLU A 57 -0.94 -4.08 -4.88
N LEU A 58 -0.49 -5.28 -4.50
CA LEU A 58 0.50 -6.03 -5.26
C LEU A 58 -0.01 -6.43 -6.66
N PRO A 59 -1.24 -6.98 -6.82
CA PRO A 59 -1.79 -7.25 -8.14
C PRO A 59 -1.87 -6.00 -9.02
N VAL A 60 -2.33 -4.87 -8.48
CA VAL A 60 -2.42 -3.62 -9.25
C VAL A 60 -1.04 -3.11 -9.62
N LEU A 61 -0.08 -3.10 -8.70
CA LEU A 61 1.31 -2.71 -8.99
C LEU A 61 1.89 -3.56 -10.12
N TYR A 62 1.71 -4.88 -10.07
CA TYR A 62 2.12 -5.78 -11.13
C TYR A 62 1.46 -5.44 -12.48
N LYS A 63 0.15 -5.20 -12.49
CA LYS A 63 -0.59 -4.82 -13.71
C LYS A 63 -0.14 -3.48 -14.27
N MET A 64 0.17 -2.50 -13.43
CA MET A 64 0.71 -1.20 -13.84
C MET A 64 2.10 -1.36 -14.48
N ILE A 65 2.99 -2.13 -13.86
CA ILE A 65 4.33 -2.41 -14.42
C ILE A 65 4.20 -3.13 -15.78
N ASP A 66 3.33 -4.14 -15.88
CA ASP A 66 3.09 -4.86 -17.14
C ASP A 66 2.51 -3.94 -18.24
N ALA A 67 1.58 -3.06 -17.89
CA ALA A 67 1.02 -2.10 -18.83
C ALA A 67 2.05 -1.08 -19.31
N LEU A 68 2.84 -0.51 -18.39
CA LEU A 68 3.87 0.49 -18.71
C LEU A 68 5.00 -0.10 -19.57
N THR A 69 5.44 -1.32 -19.27
CA THR A 69 6.47 -2.01 -20.08
C THR A 69 6.01 -2.34 -21.50
N LYS A 70 4.70 -2.44 -21.72
CA LYS A 70 4.07 -2.63 -23.04
C LYS A 70 3.64 -1.31 -23.72
N GLY A 71 3.96 -0.16 -23.13
CA GLY A 71 3.57 1.16 -23.65
C GLY A 71 2.06 1.48 -23.54
N LYS A 72 1.31 0.72 -22.74
CA LYS A 72 -0.13 0.88 -22.54
C LYS A 72 -0.45 1.85 -21.41
N THR A 73 -0.06 3.11 -21.56
CA THR A 73 -0.21 4.14 -20.51
C THR A 73 -1.66 4.32 -20.06
N GLN A 74 -2.63 4.23 -20.99
CA GLN A 74 -4.05 4.32 -20.65
C GLN A 74 -4.48 3.21 -19.68
N GLN A 75 -4.04 1.97 -19.94
CA GLN A 75 -4.33 0.83 -19.07
C GLN A 75 -3.67 1.00 -17.69
N ALA A 76 -2.45 1.53 -17.63
CA ALA A 76 -1.80 1.85 -16.36
C ALA A 76 -2.58 2.92 -15.56
N GLN A 77 -3.16 3.90 -16.26
CA GLN A 77 -4.00 4.93 -15.63
C GLN A 77 -5.32 4.35 -15.09
N GLU A 78 -5.95 3.41 -15.79
CA GLU A 78 -7.15 2.70 -15.31
C GLU A 78 -6.85 1.94 -14.01
N TRP A 79 -5.72 1.26 -13.91
CA TRP A 79 -5.29 0.59 -12.69
C TRP A 79 -5.01 1.56 -11.54
N SER A 80 -4.40 2.72 -11.83
CA SER A 80 -4.22 3.79 -10.83
C SER A 80 -5.57 4.32 -10.32
N GLN A 81 -6.55 4.50 -11.20
CA GLN A 81 -7.90 4.91 -10.81
C GLN A 81 -8.61 3.85 -9.97
N LEU A 82 -8.37 2.57 -10.23
CA LEU A 82 -8.92 1.47 -9.42
C LEU A 82 -8.46 1.57 -7.96
N ILE A 83 -7.17 1.81 -7.71
CA ILE A 83 -6.64 1.95 -6.34
C ILE A 83 -7.36 3.09 -5.59
N VAL A 84 -7.48 4.26 -6.22
CA VAL A 84 -8.20 5.39 -5.63
C VAL A 84 -9.68 5.07 -5.41
N ALA A 85 -10.31 4.34 -6.33
CA ALA A 85 -11.71 3.93 -6.18
C ALA A 85 -11.91 2.94 -5.01
N SER A 86 -10.94 2.05 -4.79
CA SER A 86 -10.92 1.08 -3.69
C SER A 86 -10.70 1.70 -2.31
N ARG A 87 -10.24 2.96 -2.23
CA ARG A 87 -10.20 3.71 -0.96
C ARG A 87 -11.61 4.20 -0.63
N GLU A 88 -12.24 3.60 0.38
CA GLU A 88 -13.67 3.74 0.65
C GLU A 88 -14.07 5.17 1.06
N THR A 89 -13.32 5.77 1.99
CA THR A 89 -13.62 7.09 2.55
C THR A 89 -13.00 8.22 1.72
N LYS A 90 -13.52 9.44 1.90
CA LYS A 90 -12.93 10.63 1.25
C LYS A 90 -11.51 10.90 1.75
N GLU A 91 -11.26 10.68 3.03
CA GLU A 91 -9.96 10.84 3.68
C GLU A 91 -8.93 9.87 3.11
N LEU A 92 -9.27 8.57 3.04
CA LEU A 92 -8.40 7.56 2.43
C LEU A 92 -8.08 7.84 0.95
N ARG A 93 -9.03 8.41 0.20
CA ARG A 93 -8.77 8.85 -1.18
C ARG A 93 -7.86 10.07 -1.27
N ALA A 94 -7.84 10.92 -0.25
CA ALA A 94 -6.99 12.10 -0.21
C ALA A 94 -5.54 11.74 0.17
N GLU A 95 -5.34 10.72 1.01
CA GLU A 95 -4.01 10.19 1.33
C GLU A 95 -3.32 9.52 0.12
N GLU A 96 -4.10 8.97 -0.81
CA GLU A 96 -3.60 8.25 -1.99
C GLU A 96 -3.25 9.16 -3.19
N ARG A 97 -3.64 10.44 -3.16
CA ARG A 97 -3.50 11.39 -4.28
C ARG A 97 -2.27 12.29 -4.15
#